data_AF-A0A0E0QE77-F1
#
_entry.id   AF-A0A0E0QE77-F1
#
_cell.length_a   1.000
_cell.length_b   1.000
_cell.length_c   1.000
_cell.angle_alpha   90.00
_cell.angle_beta   90.00
_cell.angle_gamma   90.00
#
_symmetry.space_group_name_H-M   'P 1'
#
loop_
_entity.id
_entity.type
_entity.pdbx_description
1 polymer ?
#
loop_
_entity_poly.entity_id
_entity_poly.type
_entity_poly.pdbx_seq_one_letter_code
_entity_poly.pdbx_strand_id
1 'polypeptide(L)'
;MNTIPLPLRLLVAVSLAVAGVAGDDEKTCPGAPTMTVESACRNVSGTQAMYDTCRDALAGVADPLSDHDVTVYALAAAHGAAASAEATMGAAIDEVRNNRSLPGDERDAYMECAVDYSTALHAMGSVVDKLDGCSFDGLAGDYLNGLIDVENCRDRVLKLPASPLYAMVLVDRNKAGMALFLGKLLGI
;
A
#
# COMPACT_ATOMS: atom_id res chain seq x y z
N MET A 1 9.21 -53.83 13.27
CA MET A 1 9.71 -52.44 13.40
C MET A 1 9.57 -51.80 12.03
N ASN A 2 8.45 -51.12 11.79
CA ASN A 2 8.10 -50.56 10.49
C ASN A 2 8.71 -49.16 10.35
N THR A 3 9.46 -48.95 9.28
CA THR A 3 9.99 -47.67 8.83
C THR A 3 8.90 -46.91 8.07
N ILE A 4 8.50 -45.74 8.58
CA ILE A 4 7.60 -44.80 7.92
C ILE A 4 8.48 -43.77 7.18
N PRO A 5 8.34 -43.58 5.85
CA PRO A 5 9.04 -42.51 5.16
C PRO A 5 8.29 -41.19 5.35
N LEU A 6 9.02 -40.13 5.76
CA LEU A 6 8.55 -38.76 5.76
C LEU A 6 8.30 -38.31 4.29
N PRO A 7 7.15 -37.71 3.95
CA PRO A 7 7.00 -37.07 2.65
C PRO A 7 7.76 -35.74 2.67
N LEU A 8 8.82 -35.66 1.87
CA LEU A 8 9.52 -34.44 1.51
C LEU A 8 8.52 -33.49 0.81
N ARG A 9 7.94 -32.55 1.55
CA ARG A 9 7.11 -31.48 0.98
C ARG A 9 8.02 -30.54 0.20
N LEU A 10 7.95 -30.58 -1.14
CA LEU A 10 8.52 -29.54 -1.98
C LEU A 10 7.87 -28.19 -1.62
N LEU A 11 8.65 -27.28 -1.04
CA LEU A 11 8.30 -25.86 -0.99
C LEU A 11 8.53 -25.30 -2.40
N VAL A 12 7.45 -25.19 -3.18
CA VAL A 12 7.47 -24.43 -4.43
C VAL A 12 7.51 -22.95 -4.05
N ALA A 13 8.69 -22.36 -4.10
CA ALA A 13 8.82 -20.91 -4.06
C ALA A 13 8.24 -20.35 -5.36
N VAL A 14 7.02 -19.81 -5.28
CA VAL A 14 6.43 -19.05 -6.38
C VAL A 14 7.12 -17.68 -6.37
N SER A 15 8.20 -17.56 -7.12
CA SER A 15 8.81 -16.27 -7.41
C SER A 15 7.87 -15.51 -8.35
N LEU A 16 7.13 -14.51 -7.83
CA LEU A 16 6.51 -13.50 -8.68
C LEU A 16 7.63 -12.67 -9.30
N ALA A 17 8.05 -13.02 -10.52
CA ALA A 17 8.83 -12.13 -11.35
C ALA A 17 7.91 -10.99 -11.80
N VAL A 18 8.04 -9.82 -11.18
CA VAL A 18 7.46 -8.60 -11.70
C VAL A 18 8.23 -8.28 -12.98
N ALA A 19 7.57 -8.42 -14.13
CA ALA A 19 8.13 -8.00 -15.40
C ALA A 19 8.34 -6.49 -15.32
N GLY A 20 9.60 -6.05 -15.40
CA GLY A 20 9.93 -4.65 -15.55
C GLY A 20 9.30 -4.12 -16.83
N VAL A 21 8.38 -3.18 -16.69
CA VAL A 21 7.95 -2.31 -17.78
C VAL A 21 9.15 -1.43 -18.12
N ALA A 22 9.83 -1.79 -19.21
CA ALA A 22 10.83 -0.94 -19.83
C ALA A 22 10.11 0.03 -20.77
N GLY A 23 10.20 1.33 -20.47
CA GLY A 23 9.88 2.41 -21.40
C GLY A 23 8.51 3.05 -21.25
N ASP A 24 8.26 3.68 -20.11
CA ASP A 24 7.43 4.89 -20.06
C ASP A 24 8.36 6.03 -19.64
N ASP A 25 8.25 7.21 -20.26
CA ASP A 25 8.94 8.42 -19.78
C ASP A 25 8.59 8.57 -18.30
N GLU A 26 9.58 8.37 -17.44
CA GLU A 26 9.39 8.37 -16.00
C GLU A 26 8.69 9.67 -15.60
N LYS A 27 7.49 9.55 -15.02
CA LYS A 27 6.61 10.70 -14.89
C LYS A 27 7.16 11.65 -13.83
N THR A 28 7.63 12.79 -14.29
CA THR A 28 8.22 13.86 -13.47
C THR A 28 7.35 15.10 -13.48
N CYS A 29 7.51 15.95 -12.46
CA CYS A 29 6.82 17.22 -12.36
C CYS A 29 7.81 18.39 -12.30
N PRO A 30 7.56 19.48 -13.04
CA PRO A 30 8.45 20.63 -13.04
C PRO A 30 8.72 21.17 -11.63
N GLY A 31 9.99 21.30 -11.27
CA GLY A 31 10.42 21.87 -9.99
C GLY A 31 10.40 20.89 -8.81
N ALA A 32 10.01 19.64 -9.02
CA ALA A 32 10.17 18.62 -7.98
C ALA A 32 11.66 18.39 -7.69
N PRO A 33 12.04 18.18 -6.41
CA PRO A 33 13.41 17.89 -6.05
C PRO A 33 13.83 16.51 -6.57
N THR A 34 15.13 16.34 -6.80
CA THR A 34 15.73 15.05 -7.12
C THR A 34 16.54 14.53 -5.94
N MET A 35 16.48 13.24 -5.68
CA MET A 35 17.31 12.59 -4.65
C MET A 35 17.35 11.08 -4.87
N THR A 36 18.33 10.39 -4.29
CA THR A 36 18.37 8.91 -4.25
C THR A 36 17.25 8.32 -3.38
N VAL A 37 16.91 7.04 -3.60
CA VAL A 37 15.95 6.30 -2.77
C VAL A 37 16.39 6.26 -1.31
N GLU A 38 17.69 6.11 -1.06
CA GLU A 38 18.24 6.16 0.30
C GLU A 38 17.94 7.51 0.97
N SER A 39 18.22 8.62 0.27
CA SER A 39 18.01 9.97 0.82
C SER A 39 16.53 10.25 1.08
N ALA A 40 15.65 9.88 0.13
CA ALA A 40 14.21 9.99 0.31
C ALA A 40 13.74 9.22 1.54
N CYS A 41 14.13 7.94 1.67
CA CYS A 41 13.73 7.12 2.80
C CYS A 41 14.29 7.60 4.14
N ARG A 42 15.50 8.15 4.18
CA ARG A 42 16.04 8.78 5.41
C ARG A 42 15.25 10.04 5.79
N ASN A 43 14.84 10.86 4.82
CA ASN A 43 14.10 12.10 5.09
C ASN A 43 12.70 11.86 5.66
N VAL A 44 12.03 10.79 5.23
CA VAL A 44 10.63 10.51 5.62
C VAL A 44 10.52 9.58 6.83
N SER A 45 11.63 8.99 7.29
CA SER A 45 11.61 7.95 8.31
C SER A 45 12.14 8.42 9.65
N GLY A 46 11.34 8.24 10.71
CA GLY A 46 11.77 8.44 12.10
C GLY A 46 12.30 7.18 12.79
N THR A 47 12.14 6.01 12.17
CA THR A 47 12.52 4.70 12.74
C THR A 47 13.04 3.77 11.64
N GLN A 48 13.74 2.70 12.03
CA GLN A 48 14.21 1.68 11.08
C GLN A 48 13.05 0.99 10.36
N ALA A 49 11.96 0.68 11.06
CA ALA A 49 10.79 0.04 10.45
C ALA A 49 10.13 0.93 9.38
N MET A 50 10.08 2.25 9.60
CA MET A 50 9.62 3.21 8.58
C MET A 50 10.57 3.24 7.39
N TYR A 51 11.88 3.22 7.65
CA TYR A 51 12.88 3.19 6.59
C TYR A 51 12.76 1.93 5.73
N ASP A 52 12.61 0.77 6.34
CA ASP A 52 12.42 -0.50 5.64
C ASP A 52 11.11 -0.49 4.83
N THR A 53 10.02 0.02 5.41
CA THR A 53 8.74 0.21 4.70
C THR A 53 8.89 1.14 3.48
N CYS A 54 9.66 2.22 3.61
CA CYS A 54 9.95 3.12 2.49
C CYS A 54 10.76 2.40 1.40
N ARG A 55 11.79 1.66 1.78
CA ARG A 55 12.60 0.87 0.85
C ARG A 55 11.77 -0.16 0.10
N ASP A 56 10.84 -0.81 0.78
CA ASP A 56 9.90 -1.75 0.16
C ASP A 56 8.93 -1.03 -0.80
N ALA A 57 8.41 0.14 -0.42
CA ALA A 57 7.53 0.95 -1.28
C ALA A 57 8.23 1.40 -2.58
N LEU A 58 9.55 1.57 -2.55
CA LEU A 58 10.37 2.03 -3.67
C LEU A 58 11.20 0.91 -4.32
N ALA A 59 10.92 -0.36 -4.01
CA ALA A 59 11.70 -1.49 -4.50
C ALA A 59 11.66 -1.66 -6.04
N GLY A 60 10.63 -1.13 -6.69
CA GLY A 60 10.46 -1.18 -8.15
C GLY A 60 11.13 -0.03 -8.91
N VAL A 61 11.68 0.98 -8.22
CA VAL A 61 12.39 2.09 -8.87
C VAL A 61 13.72 1.59 -9.43
N ALA A 62 13.96 1.84 -10.72
CA ALA A 62 15.21 1.48 -11.40
C ALA A 62 16.39 2.28 -10.84
N ASP A 63 17.60 1.73 -10.90
CA ASP A 63 18.84 2.41 -10.49
C ASP A 63 18.73 3.21 -9.17
N PRO A 64 18.43 2.55 -8.03
CA PRO A 64 18.08 3.21 -6.77
C PRO A 64 19.24 4.03 -6.12
N LEU A 65 20.44 3.94 -6.69
CA LEU A 65 21.62 4.72 -6.30
C LEU A 65 21.76 6.04 -7.08
N SER A 66 21.02 6.19 -8.18
CA SER A 66 20.93 7.42 -8.94
C SER A 66 19.89 8.37 -8.33
N ASP A 67 20.00 9.65 -8.65
CA ASP A 67 18.98 10.62 -8.30
C ASP A 67 17.76 10.46 -9.20
N HIS A 68 16.58 10.41 -8.60
CA HIS A 68 15.29 10.42 -9.30
C HIS A 68 14.44 11.59 -8.82
N ASP A 69 13.55 12.05 -9.68
CA ASP A 69 12.53 13.04 -9.31
C ASP A 69 11.61 12.46 -8.23
N VAL A 70 11.34 13.23 -7.19
CA VAL A 70 10.50 12.78 -6.07
C VAL A 70 9.07 12.39 -6.51
N THR A 71 8.57 12.93 -7.63
CA THR A 71 7.27 12.55 -8.20
C THR A 71 7.20 11.05 -8.48
N VAL A 72 8.31 10.45 -8.92
CA VAL A 72 8.43 9.01 -9.14
C VAL A 72 8.18 8.24 -7.85
N TYR A 73 8.79 8.69 -6.75
CA TYR A 73 8.64 8.04 -5.45
C TYR A 73 7.21 8.18 -4.92
N ALA A 74 6.61 9.35 -5.09
CA ALA A 74 5.22 9.60 -4.70
C ALA A 74 4.25 8.71 -5.49
N LEU A 75 4.43 8.59 -6.82
CA LEU A 75 3.63 7.72 -7.68
C LEU A 75 3.81 6.24 -7.31
N ALA A 76 5.05 5.77 -7.21
CA ALA A 76 5.35 4.37 -6.85
C ALA A 76 4.69 3.98 -5.52
N ALA A 77 4.79 4.84 -4.50
CA ALA A 77 4.18 4.59 -3.20
C ALA A 77 2.65 4.69 -3.24
N ALA A 78 2.07 5.65 -3.99
CA ALA A 78 0.62 5.77 -4.14
C ALA A 78 0.01 4.55 -4.86
N HIS A 79 0.62 4.09 -5.95
CA HIS A 79 0.23 2.86 -6.63
C HIS A 79 0.37 1.64 -5.72
N GLY A 80 1.47 1.54 -4.97
CA GLY A 80 1.69 0.45 -4.02
C GLY A 80 0.66 0.43 -2.88
N ALA A 81 0.24 1.60 -2.40
CA ALA A 81 -0.82 1.75 -1.40
C ALA A 81 -2.20 1.36 -1.98
N ALA A 82 -2.52 1.84 -3.18
CA ALA A 82 -3.78 1.51 -3.87
C ALA A 82 -3.90 0.00 -4.15
N ALA A 83 -2.86 -0.63 -4.67
CA ALA A 83 -2.87 -2.08 -4.92
C ALA A 83 -3.04 -2.91 -3.64
N SER A 84 -2.46 -2.44 -2.53
CA SER A 84 -2.63 -3.08 -1.21
C SER A 84 -4.06 -2.95 -0.70
N ALA A 85 -4.62 -1.74 -0.80
CA ALA A 85 -6.02 -1.45 -0.46
C ALA A 85 -7.01 -2.30 -1.27
N GLU A 86 -6.77 -2.47 -2.58
CA GLU A 86 -7.60 -3.31 -3.44
C GLU A 86 -7.56 -4.78 -3.01
N ALA A 87 -6.37 -5.30 -2.67
CA ALA A 87 -6.23 -6.67 -2.18
C ALA A 87 -7.01 -6.89 -0.87
N THR A 88 -6.95 -5.94 0.08
CA THR A 88 -7.69 -6.04 1.34
C THR A 88 -9.20 -5.88 1.15
N MET A 89 -9.64 -5.01 0.25
CA MET A 89 -11.05 -4.92 -0.16
C MET A 89 -11.55 -6.27 -0.69
N GLY A 90 -10.78 -6.91 -1.57
CA GLY A 90 -11.07 -8.24 -2.11
C GLY A 90 -11.19 -9.29 -1.02
N ALA A 91 -10.25 -9.29 -0.05
CA ALA A 91 -10.30 -10.19 1.09
C ALA A 91 -11.54 -9.98 1.98
N ALA A 92 -11.93 -8.72 2.23
CA ALA A 92 -13.14 -8.42 2.99
C ALA A 92 -14.41 -8.92 2.29
N ILE A 93 -14.51 -8.72 0.97
CA ILE A 93 -15.61 -9.23 0.14
C ILE A 93 -15.63 -10.77 0.16
N ASP A 94 -14.46 -11.40 0.10
CA ASP A 94 -14.33 -12.85 0.13
C ASP A 94 -14.78 -13.46 1.45
N GLU A 95 -14.46 -12.84 2.59
CA GLU A 95 -14.98 -13.26 3.91
C GLU A 95 -16.51 -13.25 3.92
N VAL A 96 -17.12 -12.14 3.49
CA VAL A 96 -18.59 -11.99 3.44
C VAL A 96 -19.23 -13.04 2.51
N ARG A 97 -18.60 -13.30 1.35
CA ARG A 97 -19.14 -14.19 0.31
C ARG A 97 -18.99 -15.66 0.66
N ASN A 98 -17.83 -16.06 1.19
CA ASN A 98 -17.43 -17.46 1.30
C ASN A 98 -17.63 -18.01 2.72
N ASN A 99 -17.61 -17.16 3.76
CA ASN A 99 -17.84 -17.59 5.13
C ASN A 99 -19.33 -17.53 5.49
N ARG A 100 -20.02 -18.69 5.35
CA ARG A 100 -21.45 -18.84 5.67
C ARG A 100 -21.74 -18.81 7.18
N SER A 101 -20.73 -19.05 8.01
CA SER A 101 -20.85 -19.08 9.47
C SER A 101 -20.45 -17.76 10.12
N LEU A 102 -20.13 -16.73 9.32
CA LEU A 102 -19.72 -15.43 9.81
C LEU A 102 -20.84 -14.80 10.66
N PRO A 103 -20.55 -14.44 11.93
CA PRO A 103 -21.46 -13.67 12.78
C PRO A 103 -21.96 -12.39 12.11
N GLY A 104 -23.13 -11.90 12.52
CA GLY A 104 -23.75 -10.72 11.91
C GLY A 104 -22.91 -9.45 12.04
N ASP A 105 -22.35 -9.22 13.22
CA ASP A 105 -21.45 -8.10 13.52
C ASP A 105 -20.12 -8.19 12.75
N GLU A 106 -19.52 -9.38 12.65
CA GLU A 106 -18.33 -9.59 11.81
C GLU A 106 -18.63 -9.37 10.32
N ARG A 107 -19.79 -9.82 9.85
CA ARG A 107 -20.26 -9.61 8.47
C ARG A 107 -20.43 -8.12 8.17
N ASP A 108 -21.11 -7.40 9.05
CA ASP A 108 -21.35 -5.96 8.88
C ASP A 108 -20.01 -5.21 8.89
N ALA A 109 -19.09 -5.54 9.79
CA ALA A 109 -17.76 -4.94 9.84
C ALA A 109 -16.96 -5.16 8.54
N TYR A 110 -16.99 -6.36 7.95
CA TYR A 110 -16.29 -6.61 6.67
C TYR A 110 -16.96 -5.94 5.48
N MET A 111 -18.29 -5.85 5.46
CA MET A 111 -19.00 -5.09 4.43
C MET A 111 -18.67 -3.60 4.51
N GLU A 112 -18.63 -3.02 5.71
CA GLU A 112 -18.25 -1.62 5.91
C GLU A 112 -16.78 -1.39 5.58
N CYS A 113 -15.88 -2.31 5.95
CA CYS A 113 -14.49 -2.26 5.51
C CYS A 113 -14.37 -2.22 3.98
N ALA A 114 -15.16 -3.02 3.24
CA ALA A 114 -15.13 -2.98 1.79
C ALA A 114 -15.58 -1.61 1.23
N VAL A 115 -16.53 -0.94 1.90
CA VAL A 115 -16.95 0.43 1.55
C VAL A 115 -15.85 1.44 1.86
N ASP A 116 -15.24 1.35 3.05
CA ASP A 116 -14.12 2.20 3.47
C ASP A 116 -12.97 2.08 2.45
N TYR A 117 -12.57 0.85 2.08
CA TYR A 117 -11.54 0.61 1.08
C TYR A 117 -11.92 1.09 -0.32
N SER A 118 -13.19 1.00 -0.72
CA SER A 118 -13.64 1.58 -1.99
C SER A 118 -13.44 3.11 -2.01
N THR A 119 -13.68 3.78 -0.88
CA THR A 119 -13.46 5.23 -0.74
C THR A 119 -11.96 5.54 -0.72
N ALA A 120 -11.16 4.74 -0.01
CA ALA A 120 -9.71 4.85 0.02
C ALA A 120 -9.08 4.72 -1.38
N LEU A 121 -9.56 3.77 -2.18
CA LEU A 121 -9.13 3.57 -3.56
C LEU A 121 -9.49 4.77 -4.45
N HIS A 122 -10.67 5.36 -4.27
CA HIS A 122 -11.04 6.57 -5.00
C HIS A 122 -10.13 7.75 -4.64
N ALA A 123 -9.83 7.93 -3.34
CA ALA A 123 -8.91 8.98 -2.88
C ALA A 123 -7.48 8.77 -3.42
N MET A 124 -6.96 7.54 -3.38
CA MET A 124 -5.63 7.22 -3.93
C MET A 124 -5.60 7.31 -5.45
N GLY A 125 -6.70 7.02 -6.14
CA GLY A 125 -6.85 7.29 -7.57
C GLY A 125 -6.72 8.79 -7.89
N SER A 126 -7.40 9.64 -7.10
CA SER A 126 -7.26 11.11 -7.21
C SER A 126 -5.82 11.56 -6.98
N VAL A 127 -5.11 10.96 -6.01
CA VAL A 127 -3.67 11.22 -5.80
C VAL A 127 -2.86 10.90 -7.06
N VAL A 128 -3.05 9.72 -7.64
CA VAL A 128 -2.33 9.30 -8.85
C VAL A 128 -2.63 10.25 -10.01
N ASP A 129 -3.92 10.52 -10.29
CA ASP A 129 -4.33 11.42 -11.38
C ASP A 129 -3.74 12.83 -11.22
N LYS A 130 -3.66 13.32 -9.98
CA LYS A 130 -3.07 14.62 -9.66
C LYS A 130 -1.56 14.63 -9.84
N LEU A 131 -0.85 13.58 -9.43
CA LEU A 131 0.59 13.44 -9.66
C LEU A 131 0.90 13.35 -11.17
N ASP A 132 0.11 12.60 -11.93
CA ASP A 132 0.21 12.53 -13.39
C ASP A 132 -0.06 13.90 -14.05
N GLY A 133 -1.02 14.65 -13.51
CA GLY A 133 -1.32 16.02 -13.94
C GLY A 133 -0.37 17.10 -13.40
N CYS A 134 0.60 16.74 -12.54
CA CYS A 134 1.42 17.68 -11.78
C CYS A 134 0.62 18.77 -11.05
N SER A 135 -0.53 18.36 -10.50
CA SER A 135 -1.44 19.19 -9.72
C SER A 135 -1.29 18.89 -8.24
N PHE A 136 -0.72 19.83 -7.49
CA PHE A 136 -0.50 19.66 -6.06
C PHE A 136 -1.64 20.21 -5.20
N ASP A 137 -2.62 20.88 -5.80
CA ASP A 137 -3.73 21.47 -5.07
C ASP A 137 -4.64 20.38 -4.44
N GLY A 138 -4.85 20.48 -3.13
CA GLY A 138 -5.57 19.48 -2.34
C GLY A 138 -4.93 18.09 -2.29
N LEU A 139 -3.72 17.88 -2.84
CA LEU A 139 -3.10 16.55 -2.92
C LEU A 139 -2.86 15.91 -1.54
N ALA A 140 -2.38 16.70 -0.57
CA ALA A 140 -2.21 16.24 0.80
C ALA A 140 -3.55 15.82 1.45
N GLY A 141 -4.64 16.50 1.09
CA GLY A 141 -5.99 16.15 1.55
C GLY A 141 -6.44 14.79 1.03
N ASP A 142 -6.19 14.48 -0.24
CA ASP A 142 -6.55 13.19 -0.83
C ASP A 142 -5.77 12.03 -0.21
N TYR A 143 -4.46 12.22 0.03
CA TYR A 143 -3.67 11.24 0.79
C TYR A 143 -4.25 10.98 2.19
N LEU A 144 -4.59 12.05 2.91
CA LEU A 144 -5.16 11.94 4.27
C LEU A 144 -6.52 11.26 4.26
N ASN A 145 -7.38 11.56 3.30
CA ASN A 145 -8.69 10.91 3.16
C ASN A 145 -8.53 9.39 2.99
N GLY A 146 -7.67 8.95 2.06
CA GLY A 146 -7.44 7.52 1.87
C GLY A 146 -6.84 6.83 3.10
N LEU A 147 -5.94 7.51 3.84
CA LEU A 147 -5.42 6.99 5.11
C LEU A 147 -6.52 6.88 6.18
N ILE A 148 -7.38 7.89 6.30
CA ILE A 148 -8.49 7.89 7.27
C ILE A 148 -9.44 6.72 7.01
N ASP A 149 -9.75 6.44 5.76
CA ASP A 149 -10.64 5.33 5.41
C ASP A 149 -10.03 3.96 5.76
N VAL A 150 -8.71 3.78 5.56
CA VAL A 150 -8.00 2.59 6.04
C VAL A 150 -8.05 2.48 7.57
N GLU A 151 -7.90 3.59 8.29
CA GLU A 151 -8.01 3.64 9.75
C GLU A 151 -9.43 3.32 10.24
N ASN A 152 -10.46 3.71 9.50
CA ASN A 152 -11.85 3.37 9.82
C ASN A 152 -12.06 1.85 9.80
N CYS A 153 -11.58 1.16 8.76
CA CYS A 153 -11.63 -0.29 8.72
C CYS A 153 -10.82 -0.91 9.87
N ARG A 154 -9.61 -0.40 10.15
CA ARG A 154 -8.77 -0.86 11.29
C ARG A 154 -9.55 -0.85 12.59
N ASP A 155 -10.23 0.25 12.88
CA ASP A 155 -10.97 0.44 14.13
C ASP A 155 -12.19 -0.48 14.25
N ARG A 156 -12.73 -0.96 13.13
CA ARG A 156 -13.77 -1.99 13.10
C ARG A 156 -13.17 -3.37 13.37
N VAL A 157 -12.18 -3.78 12.57
CA VAL A 157 -11.62 -5.14 12.66
C VAL A 157 -10.85 -5.39 13.96
N LEU A 158 -10.32 -4.34 14.61
CA LEU A 158 -9.69 -4.42 15.92
C LEU A 158 -10.66 -4.85 17.04
N LYS A 159 -11.96 -4.57 16.87
CA LYS A 159 -13.00 -4.92 17.85
C LYS A 159 -13.47 -6.37 17.70
N LEU A 160 -13.14 -7.02 16.58
CA LEU A 160 -13.55 -8.39 16.30
C LEU A 160 -12.60 -9.40 16.97
N PRO A 161 -13.10 -10.58 17.37
CA PRO A 161 -12.25 -11.65 17.85
C PRO A 161 -11.33 -12.18 16.72
N ALA A 162 -10.05 -11.83 16.77
CA ALA A 162 -9.02 -12.38 15.88
C ALA A 162 -9.35 -12.29 14.37
N SER A 163 -9.78 -11.11 13.91
CA SER A 163 -10.07 -10.90 12.49
C SER A 163 -8.86 -11.22 11.61
N PRO A 164 -9.02 -12.02 10.53
CA PRO A 164 -7.95 -12.30 9.58
C PRO A 164 -7.51 -11.05 8.80
N LEU A 165 -8.35 -10.01 8.72
CA LEU A 165 -8.03 -8.77 7.99
C LEU A 165 -7.10 -7.85 8.77
N TYR A 166 -6.99 -7.99 10.10
CA TYR A 166 -6.29 -7.00 10.93
C TYR A 166 -4.83 -6.77 10.50
N ALA A 167 -4.10 -7.84 10.17
CA ALA A 167 -2.72 -7.72 9.71
C ALA A 167 -2.62 -7.02 8.35
N MET A 168 -3.56 -7.28 7.43
CA MET A 168 -3.60 -6.65 6.11
C MET A 168 -3.86 -5.14 6.25
N VAL A 169 -4.83 -4.76 7.08
CA VAL A 169 -5.17 -3.35 7.33
C VAL A 169 -3.99 -2.58 7.94
N LEU A 170 -3.20 -3.20 8.81
CA LEU A 170 -1.99 -2.56 9.34
C LEU A 170 -0.92 -2.33 8.25
N VAL A 171 -0.78 -3.27 7.31
CA VAL A 171 0.11 -3.09 6.15
C VAL A 171 -0.37 -1.93 5.29
N ASP A 172 -1.67 -1.88 4.99
CA ASP A 172 -2.25 -0.81 4.16
C ASP A 172 -2.09 0.56 4.82
N ARG A 173 -2.31 0.64 6.13
CA ARG A 173 -2.10 1.87 6.90
C ARG A 173 -0.66 2.35 6.78
N ASN A 174 0.31 1.45 6.91
CA ASN A 174 1.73 1.79 6.79
C ASN A 174 2.08 2.26 5.37
N LYS A 175 1.52 1.60 4.34
CA LYS A 175 1.73 1.99 2.94
C LYS A 175 1.07 3.33 2.60
N ALA A 176 -0.18 3.56 3.01
CA ALA A 176 -0.88 4.83 2.82
C ALA A 176 -0.16 5.99 3.54
N GLY A 177 0.29 5.76 4.77
CA GLY A 177 1.11 6.73 5.50
C GLY A 177 2.45 7.00 4.82
N MET A 178 3.13 5.96 4.32
CA MET A 178 4.38 6.12 3.59
C MET A 178 4.19 6.88 2.27
N ALA A 179 3.10 6.60 1.54
CA ALA A 179 2.75 7.32 0.32
C ALA A 179 2.54 8.82 0.60
N LEU A 180 1.84 9.17 1.68
CA LEU A 180 1.72 10.55 2.13
C LEU A 180 3.09 11.18 2.45
N PHE A 181 3.96 10.49 3.18
CA PHE A 181 5.26 11.06 3.56
C PHE A 181 6.18 11.27 2.36
N LEU A 182 6.20 10.34 1.40
CA LEU A 182 6.91 10.52 0.15
C LEU A 182 6.29 11.64 -0.69
N GLY A 183 4.96 11.77 -0.72
CA GLY A 183 4.27 12.89 -1.36
C GLY A 183 4.65 14.25 -0.75
N LYS A 184 4.83 14.35 0.57
CA LYS A 184 5.28 15.58 1.24
C LYS A 184 6.66 16.08 0.83
N LEU A 185 7.50 15.22 0.25
CA LEU A 185 8.78 15.67 -0.32
C LEU A 185 8.58 16.62 -1.52
N LEU A 186 7.38 16.67 -2.11
CA LEU A 186 6.97 17.63 -3.15
C LEU A 186 6.57 19.01 -2.58
N GLY A 187 6.58 19.18 -1.25
CA GLY A 187 6.24 20.46 -0.59
C GLY A 187 4.75 20.73 -0.41
N ILE A 188 3.93 19.66 -0.38
CA ILE A 188 2.48 19.71 -0.13
C ILE A 188 2.10 19.65 1.36
#